data_AF-X1IE47-F1
#
_entry.id   AF-X1IE47-F1
#
_cell.length_a   1.000
_cell.length_b   1.000
_cell.length_c   1.000
_cell.angle_alpha   90.00
_cell.angle_beta   90.00
_cell.angle_gamma   90.00
#
_symmetry.space_group_name_H-M   'P 1'
#
loop_
_entity.id
_entity.type
_entity.pdbx_description
1 polymer ?
#
loop_
_entity_poly.entity_id
_entity_poly.type
_entity_poly.pdbx_seq_one_letter_code
_entity_poly.pdbx_strand_id
1 'polypeptide(L)'
;MKTEYRLYRRLALVTFFLAISYFAISQIRVRDEIEFPDIPGYLTLKCDFHMHTVFSDGNVWPTVRPEEAWREGLDAISITDHIEYQPHKEDLPTNHNRSYEIALPKSEELGLLLITGAEI
;
A
#
# COMPACT_ATOMS: atom_id res chain seq x y z
N MET A 1 -29.20 43.63 1.82
CA MET A 1 -27.79 43.77 2.26
C MET A 1 -27.36 42.91 3.47
N LYS A 2 -27.71 43.20 4.74
CA LYS A 2 -27.21 42.40 5.90
C LYS A 2 -27.72 40.95 5.92
N THR A 3 -28.96 40.71 5.49
CA THR A 3 -29.57 39.37 5.42
C THR A 3 -28.94 38.51 4.33
N GLU A 4 -28.65 39.10 3.17
CA GLU A 4 -27.99 38.42 2.06
C GLU A 4 -26.55 38.05 2.42
N TYR A 5 -25.80 38.95 3.07
CA TYR A 5 -24.47 38.62 3.59
C TYR A 5 -24.49 37.46 4.59
N ARG A 6 -25.52 37.38 5.45
CA ARG A 6 -25.73 36.24 6.35
C ARG A 6 -26.04 34.95 5.60
N LEU A 7 -26.78 35.01 4.49
CA LEU A 7 -27.08 33.87 3.64
C LEU A 7 -25.83 33.37 2.90
N TYR A 8 -25.07 34.25 2.24
CA TYR A 8 -23.82 33.89 1.57
C TYR A 8 -22.78 33.33 2.54
N ARG A 9 -22.67 33.90 3.74
CA ARG A 9 -21.76 33.37 4.78
C ARG A 9 -22.17 31.96 5.24
N ARG A 10 -23.47 31.69 5.39
CA ARG A 10 -23.97 30.34 5.72
C ARG A 10 -23.68 29.36 4.58
N LEU A 11 -23.92 29.77 3.34
CA LEU A 11 -23.66 28.93 2.17
C LEU A 11 -22.17 28.60 2.03
N ALA A 12 -21.28 29.58 2.19
CA ALA A 12 -19.83 29.38 2.15
C ALA A 12 -19.33 28.46 3.26
N LEU A 13 -19.92 28.53 4.46
CA LEU A 13 -19.59 27.60 5.54
C LEU A 13 -20.04 26.17 5.20
N VAL A 14 -21.26 26.01 4.67
CA VAL A 14 -21.77 24.68 4.28
C VAL A 14 -20.91 24.06 3.18
N THR A 15 -20.54 24.82 2.14
CA THR A 15 -19.67 24.30 1.08
C THR A 15 -18.28 23.97 1.59
N PHE A 16 -17.72 24.77 2.50
CA PHE A 16 -16.44 24.48 3.15
C PHE A 16 -16.49 23.17 3.96
N PHE A 17 -17.54 22.96 4.77
CA PHE A 17 -17.70 21.71 5.51
C PHE A 17 -17.92 20.51 4.58
N LEU A 18 -18.69 20.65 3.50
CA LEU A 18 -18.86 19.57 2.51
C LEU A 18 -17.55 19.21 1.81
N ALA A 19 -16.72 20.20 1.47
CA ALA A 19 -15.40 19.96 0.88
C ALA A 19 -14.47 19.21 1.85
N ILE A 20 -14.48 19.58 3.13
CA ILE A 20 -13.73 18.85 4.17
C ILE A 20 -14.21 17.40 4.29
N SER A 21 -15.52 17.18 4.36
CA SER A 21 -16.08 15.82 4.46
C SER A 21 -15.73 14.97 3.25
N TYR A 22 -15.80 15.53 2.03
CA TYR A 22 -15.41 14.82 0.81
C TYR A 22 -13.92 14.44 0.82
N PHE A 23 -13.06 15.35 1.27
CA PHE A 23 -11.63 15.09 1.42
C PHE A 23 -11.36 14.03 2.49
N ALA A 24 -12.11 14.00 3.59
CA ALA A 24 -11.95 12.97 4.62
C ALA A 24 -12.33 11.57 4.11
N ILE A 25 -13.41 11.46 3.33
CA ILE A 25 -13.87 10.18 2.75
C ILE A 25 -12.88 9.66 1.71
N SER A 26 -12.24 10.53 0.92
CA SER A 26 -11.25 10.10 -0.07
C SER A 26 -9.95 9.54 0.54
N GLN A 27 -9.72 9.77 1.83
CA GLN A 27 -8.59 9.20 2.57
C GLN A 27 -8.91 7.87 3.24
N ILE A 28 -10.14 7.37 3.13
CA ILE A 28 -10.51 6.06 3.68
C ILE A 28 -9.77 4.98 2.90
N ARG A 29 -8.87 4.27 3.59
CA ARG A 29 -8.24 3.06 3.04
C ARG A 29 -9.27 1.94 3.09
N VAL A 30 -9.53 1.33 1.94
CA VAL A 30 -10.42 0.18 1.81
C VAL A 30 -9.58 -1.01 1.39
N ARG A 31 -9.75 -2.13 2.10
CA ARG A 31 -9.24 -3.43 1.73
C ARG A 31 -10.31 -4.16 0.94
N ASP A 32 -9.96 -4.59 -0.27
CA ASP A 32 -10.82 -5.38 -1.14
C ASP A 32 -10.55 -6.85 -0.84
N GLU A 33 -11.49 -7.50 -0.14
CA GLU A 33 -11.31 -8.89 0.28
C GLU A 33 -11.56 -9.85 -0.88
N ILE A 34 -10.61 -10.77 -1.09
CA ILE A 34 -10.81 -11.86 -2.05
C ILE A 34 -11.56 -13.00 -1.37
N GLU A 35 -12.78 -13.27 -1.84
CA GLU A 35 -13.59 -14.38 -1.32
C GLU A 35 -13.21 -15.71 -2.00
N PHE A 36 -12.42 -16.53 -1.29
CA PHE A 36 -12.18 -17.93 -1.64
C PHE A 36 -12.61 -18.85 -0.50
N PRO A 37 -13.20 -20.02 -0.80
CA PRO A 37 -13.54 -20.97 0.24
C PRO A 37 -12.28 -21.64 0.80
N ASP A 38 -12.35 -21.96 2.09
CA ASP A 38 -11.40 -22.86 2.73
C ASP A 38 -11.64 -24.31 2.30
N ILE A 39 -10.55 -25.06 2.16
CA ILE A 39 -10.61 -26.52 2.02
C ILE A 39 -10.79 -27.12 3.43
N PRO A 40 -11.64 -28.14 3.64
CA PRO A 40 -11.85 -28.73 4.97
C PRO A 40 -10.53 -29.10 5.67
N GLY A 41 -10.27 -28.49 6.83
CA GLY A 41 -9.06 -28.68 7.61
C GLY A 41 -7.88 -27.76 7.25
N TYR A 42 -8.05 -26.85 6.29
CA TYR A 42 -7.03 -25.89 5.86
C TYR A 42 -7.59 -24.47 5.86
N LEU A 43 -6.68 -23.49 5.94
CA LEU A 43 -6.96 -22.08 5.73
C LEU A 43 -6.37 -21.67 4.37
N THR A 44 -7.20 -21.13 3.49
CA THR A 44 -6.75 -20.62 2.19
C THR A 44 -6.11 -19.25 2.37
N LEU A 45 -4.81 -19.15 2.06
CA LEU A 45 -4.09 -17.87 2.06
C LEU A 45 -3.92 -17.37 0.61
N LYS A 46 -4.15 -16.08 0.38
CA LYS A 46 -3.91 -15.41 -0.91
C LYS A 46 -2.57 -14.71 -0.85
N CYS A 47 -1.69 -15.02 -1.80
CA CYS A 47 -0.30 -14.61 -1.71
C CYS A 47 0.24 -14.15 -3.06
N ASP A 48 1.22 -13.26 -3.01
CA ASP A 48 2.09 -12.96 -4.15
C ASP A 48 3.56 -13.10 -3.71
N PHE A 49 4.24 -14.09 -4.28
CA PHE A 49 5.58 -14.47 -3.89
C PHE A 49 6.67 -13.94 -4.82
N HIS A 50 6.34 -13.08 -5.78
CA HIS A 50 7.32 -12.52 -6.71
C HIS A 50 7.00 -11.08 -7.08
N MET A 51 7.71 -10.13 -6.47
CA MET A 51 7.55 -8.70 -6.80
C MET A 51 8.83 -7.91 -6.54
N HIS A 52 8.95 -6.79 -7.25
CA HIS A 52 10.19 -6.01 -7.32
C HIS A 52 9.95 -4.58 -6.81
N THR A 53 11.02 -3.94 -6.35
CA THR A 53 11.05 -2.55 -5.90
C THR A 53 12.14 -1.79 -6.64
N VAL A 54 12.26 -0.49 -6.37
CA VAL A 54 13.37 0.32 -6.90
C VAL A 54 14.77 -0.20 -6.54
N PHE A 55 14.91 -1.12 -5.58
CA PHE A 55 16.20 -1.74 -5.22
C PHE A 55 16.72 -2.73 -6.28
N SER A 56 15.86 -3.16 -7.22
CA SER A 56 16.26 -3.85 -8.45
C SER A 56 15.75 -3.08 -9.68
N ASP A 57 14.74 -3.59 -10.36
CA ASP A 57 14.15 -3.05 -11.59
C ASP A 57 12.66 -2.67 -11.43
N GLY A 58 12.12 -2.80 -10.22
CA GLY A 58 10.78 -2.31 -9.90
C GLY A 58 10.74 -0.78 -9.84
N ASN A 59 9.52 -0.21 -9.90
CA ASN A 59 9.32 1.24 -10.02
C ASN A 59 8.78 1.91 -8.74
N VAL A 60 8.62 1.16 -7.65
CA VAL A 60 7.99 1.64 -6.41
C VAL A 60 8.88 1.46 -5.20
N TRP A 61 8.73 2.34 -4.21
CA TRP A 61 9.40 2.22 -2.92
C TRP A 61 8.90 0.97 -2.17
N PRO A 62 9.73 0.26 -1.38
CA PRO A 62 9.33 -1.03 -0.78
C PRO A 62 8.05 -1.00 0.06
N THR A 63 7.72 0.11 0.72
CA THR A 63 6.49 0.25 1.51
C THR A 63 5.22 0.24 0.67
N VAL A 64 5.31 0.45 -0.65
CA VAL A 64 4.16 0.40 -1.55
C VAL A 64 3.66 -1.04 -1.70
N ARG A 65 4.56 -2.03 -1.71
CA ARG A 65 4.20 -3.44 -1.89
C ARG A 65 3.28 -3.99 -0.80
N PRO A 66 3.53 -3.78 0.50
CA PRO A 66 2.55 -4.13 1.53
C PRO A 66 1.23 -3.37 1.41
N GLU A 67 1.23 -2.09 1.02
CA GLU A 67 -0.01 -1.32 0.85
C GLU A 67 -0.85 -1.85 -0.33
N GLU A 68 -0.23 -2.20 -1.45
CA GLU A 68 -0.88 -2.88 -2.59
C GLU A 68 -1.48 -4.22 -2.14
N ALA A 69 -0.66 -5.08 -1.52
CA ALA A 69 -1.07 -6.38 -1.05
C ALA A 69 -2.24 -6.32 -0.05
N TRP A 70 -2.20 -5.37 0.89
CA TRP A 70 -3.28 -5.19 1.86
C TRP A 70 -4.55 -4.69 1.19
N ARG A 71 -4.44 -3.76 0.22
CA ARG A 71 -5.59 -3.24 -0.52
C ARG A 71 -6.25 -4.30 -1.38
N GLU A 72 -5.47 -5.22 -1.91
CA GLU A 72 -5.94 -6.33 -2.76
C GLU A 72 -6.35 -7.58 -1.96
N GLY A 73 -6.37 -7.51 -0.62
CA GLY A 73 -6.86 -8.62 0.21
C GLY A 73 -5.92 -9.83 0.30
N LEU A 74 -4.62 -9.63 0.02
CA LEU A 74 -3.60 -10.65 0.23
C LEU A 74 -3.28 -10.84 1.71
N ASP A 75 -2.75 -12.01 2.04
CA ASP A 75 -2.36 -12.42 3.40
C ASP A 75 -0.84 -12.47 3.56
N ALA A 76 -0.10 -12.79 2.49
CA ALA A 76 1.36 -12.86 2.49
C ALA A 76 1.96 -12.36 1.18
N ILE A 77 3.15 -11.76 1.28
CA ILE A 77 3.95 -11.37 0.12
C ILE A 77 5.43 -11.70 0.30
N SER A 78 6.17 -11.77 -0.80
CA SER A 78 7.63 -11.75 -0.80
C SER A 78 8.16 -10.72 -1.79
N ILE A 79 8.97 -9.79 -1.31
CA ILE A 79 9.73 -8.88 -2.17
C ILE A 79 11.00 -9.63 -2.59
N THR A 80 11.13 -9.89 -3.89
CA THR A 80 12.16 -10.74 -4.49
C THR A 80 12.99 -9.95 -5.50
N ASP A 81 13.52 -8.80 -5.07
CA ASP A 81 14.42 -8.00 -5.91
C ASP A 81 15.55 -8.85 -6.49
N HIS A 82 15.92 -8.60 -7.75
CA HIS A 82 17.03 -9.30 -8.40
C HIS A 82 18.36 -9.13 -7.65
N ILE A 83 19.15 -10.21 -7.60
CA ILE A 83 20.53 -10.17 -7.11
C ILE A 83 21.45 -9.52 -8.17
N GLU A 84 21.38 -9.95 -9.42
CA GLU A 84 22.31 -9.60 -10.49
C GLU A 84 21.90 -8.34 -11.25
N TYR A 85 20.60 -8.09 -11.37
CA TYR A 85 20.04 -7.03 -12.21
C TYR A 85 19.51 -5.85 -11.40
N GLN A 86 20.34 -4.81 -11.27
CA GLN A 86 20.03 -3.59 -10.51
C GLN A 86 20.25 -2.34 -11.38
N PRO A 87 19.33 -2.01 -12.29
CA PRO A 87 19.45 -0.86 -13.18
C PRO A 87 19.53 0.47 -12.44
N HIS A 88 18.95 0.59 -11.24
CA HIS A 88 18.96 1.83 -10.45
C HIS A 88 20.19 2.00 -9.55
N LYS A 89 21.22 1.14 -9.68
CA LYS A 89 22.36 1.08 -8.74
C LYS A 89 23.21 2.35 -8.66
N GLU A 90 23.12 3.22 -9.67
CA GLU A 90 23.81 4.52 -9.68
C GLU A 90 23.16 5.53 -8.71
N ASP A 91 21.85 5.38 -8.47
CA ASP A 91 21.05 6.23 -7.57
C ASP A 91 20.77 5.56 -6.22
N LEU A 92 20.71 4.21 -6.19
CA LEU A 92 20.42 3.40 -5.00
C LEU A 92 21.51 2.36 -4.76
N PRO A 93 22.18 2.34 -3.59
CA PRO A 93 23.26 1.38 -3.35
C PRO A 93 22.74 -0.06 -3.28
N THR A 94 23.53 -1.01 -3.79
CA THR A 94 23.26 -2.44 -3.65
C THR A 94 23.18 -2.84 -2.18
N ASN A 95 21.99 -3.28 -1.76
CA ASN A 95 21.76 -3.97 -0.50
C ASN A 95 20.55 -4.89 -0.64
N HIS A 96 20.80 -6.18 -0.80
CA HIS A 96 19.79 -7.18 -1.14
C HIS A 96 18.70 -7.38 -0.05
N ASN A 97 18.95 -6.97 1.19
CA ASN A 97 17.96 -7.08 2.27
C ASN A 97 17.19 -5.78 2.51
N ARG A 98 17.58 -4.69 1.84
CA ARG A 98 17.11 -3.35 2.23
C ARG A 98 15.64 -3.13 1.95
N SER A 99 15.12 -3.68 0.86
CA SER A 99 13.70 -3.60 0.54
C SER A 99 12.84 -4.31 1.57
N TYR A 100 13.25 -5.51 2.01
CA TYR A 100 12.62 -6.24 3.12
C TYR A 100 12.63 -5.41 4.42
N GLU A 101 13.78 -4.89 4.84
CA GLU A 101 13.90 -4.10 6.09
C GLU A 101 12.98 -2.87 6.10
N ILE A 102 12.84 -2.20 4.94
CA ILE A 102 11.98 -1.02 4.79
C ILE A 102 10.50 -1.41 4.81
N ALA A 103 10.13 -2.53 4.17
CA ALA A 103 8.75 -2.97 4.06
C ALA A 103 8.21 -3.64 5.32
N LEU A 104 9.08 -4.21 6.18
CA LEU A 104 8.68 -4.99 7.34
C LEU A 104 7.77 -4.22 8.32
N PRO A 105 8.11 -2.99 8.80
CA PRO A 105 7.26 -2.28 9.74
C PRO A 105 5.87 -1.97 9.19
N LYS A 106 5.78 -1.69 7.88
CA LYS A 106 4.50 -1.44 7.20
C LYS A 106 3.69 -2.73 7.04
N SER A 107 4.35 -3.87 6.78
CA SER A 107 3.68 -5.17 6.71
C SER A 107 3.09 -5.57 8.06
N GLU A 108 3.85 -5.36 9.15
CA GLU A 108 3.38 -5.58 10.52
C GLU A 108 2.20 -4.67 10.88
N GLU A 109 2.25 -3.38 10.52
CA GLU A 109 1.13 -2.43 10.69
C GLU A 109 -0.16 -2.94 10.01
N LEU A 110 -0.02 -3.53 8.82
CA LEU A 110 -1.13 -3.99 7.98
C LEU A 110 -1.56 -5.43 8.27
N GLY A 111 -0.87 -6.15 9.16
CA GLY A 111 -1.15 -7.57 9.45
C GLY A 111 -0.81 -8.52 8.29
N LEU A 112 0.12 -8.14 7.43
CA LEU A 112 0.61 -8.96 6.32
C LEU A 112 1.84 -9.78 6.73
N LEU A 113 1.91 -11.03 6.25
CA LEU A 113 3.11 -11.85 6.35
C LEU A 113 4.10 -11.44 5.27
N LEU A 114 5.22 -10.82 5.66
CA LEU A 114 6.32 -10.52 4.74
C LEU A 114 7.40 -11.60 4.82
N ILE A 115 7.59 -12.33 3.73
CA ILE A 115 8.60 -13.39 3.61
C ILE A 115 9.84 -12.80 2.94
N THR A 116 11.01 -12.96 3.56
CA THR A 116 12.29 -12.57 2.96
C THR A 116 12.57 -13.43 1.71
N GLY A 117 12.92 -12.79 0.60
CA GLY A 117 13.20 -13.46 -0.68
C GLY A 117 14.13 -12.64 -1.57
N ALA A 118 14.58 -13.26 -2.66
CA ALA A 118 15.37 -12.65 -3.72
C ALA A 118 15.22 -13.48 -5.00
N GLU A 119 15.33 -12.84 -6.17
CA GLU A 119 15.37 -13.52 -7.46
C GLU A 119 16.83 -13.71 -7.93
N ILE A 120 17.17 -14.94 -8.31
CA ILE A 120 18.48 -15.39 -8.82
C ILE A 120 18.34 -15.74 -10.30
#